data_AF-A0AA44MPI0-F1
#
_entry.id   AF-A0AA44MPI0-F1
#
_cell.length_a   1.000
_cell.length_b   1.000
_cell.length_c   1.000
_cell.angle_alpha   90.00
_cell.angle_beta   90.00
_cell.angle_gamma   90.00
#
_symmetry.space_group_name_H-M   'P 1'
#
loop_
_entity.id
_entity.type
_entity.pdbx_description
1 polymer ?
#
loop_
_entity_poly.entity_id
_entity_poly.type
_entity_poly.pdbx_seq_one_letter_code
_entity_poly.pdbx_strand_id
1 'polypeptide(L)' 'QGHAKPGAGGGATSLISYMLPRSPIVRIVDSDTCIECPDGTVGEIWVHGDNVANGYWQKPDESERTFGGKIVTPSPGTP' A
#
# COMPACT_ATOMS: atom_id res chain seq x y z
N GLN A 1 -2.89 -5.26 -13.96
CA GLN A 1 -2.25 -6.57 -13.61
C GLN A 1 -0.98 -6.77 -14.43
N GLY A 2 0.18 -6.84 -13.77
CA GLY A 2 1.42 -7.25 -14.41
C GLY A 2 1.43 -8.77 -14.54
N HIS A 3 1.41 -9.29 -15.77
CA HIS A 3 1.53 -10.72 -16.02
C HIS A 3 2.96 -11.02 -16.45
N ALA A 4 3.65 -11.86 -15.70
CA ALA A 4 4.91 -12.43 -16.14
C ALA A 4 4.62 -13.77 -16.83
N LYS A 5 5.34 -14.04 -17.92
CA LYS A 5 5.37 -15.36 -18.57
C LYS A 5 6.78 -15.91 -18.47
N PRO A 6 6.96 -17.22 -18.24
CA PRO A 6 8.28 -17.84 -18.29
C PRO A 6 8.96 -17.55 -19.65
N GLY A 7 10.21 -17.07 -19.62
CA GLY A 7 11.03 -16.85 -20.80
C GLY A 7 12.40 -17.47 -20.60
N ALA A 8 12.88 -18.23 -21.59
CA ALA A 8 14.21 -18.83 -21.58
C ALA A 8 15.13 -18.03 -22.52
N GLY A 9 16.27 -17.55 -22.01
CA GLY A 9 17.32 -16.88 -22.80
C GLY A 9 17.68 -15.47 -22.33
N GLY A 10 18.67 -14.86 -22.98
CA GLY A 10 19.30 -13.58 -22.60
C GLY A 10 18.41 -12.33 -22.69
N GLY A 11 17.11 -12.48 -22.99
CA GLY A 11 16.12 -11.39 -23.00
C GLY A 11 15.13 -11.43 -21.83
N ALA A 12 15.26 -12.40 -20.90
CA ALA A 12 14.39 -12.51 -19.73
C ALA A 12 15.05 -11.88 -18.48
N THR A 13 14.27 -11.13 -17.70
CA THR A 13 14.67 -10.61 -16.38
C THR A 13 14.15 -11.54 -15.29
N SER A 14 14.96 -11.77 -14.25
CA SER A 14 14.54 -12.54 -13.08
C SER A 14 13.36 -11.86 -12.38
N LEU A 15 12.24 -12.58 -12.24
CA LEU A 15 11.12 -12.16 -11.42
C LEU A 15 11.40 -12.55 -9.97
N ILE A 16 11.50 -11.57 -9.07
CA ILE A 16 11.58 -11.81 -7.64
C ILE A 16 10.25 -11.39 -7.03
N SER A 17 9.57 -12.33 -6.38
CA SER A 17 8.42 -12.03 -5.54
C SER A 17 8.90 -11.72 -4.14
N TYR A 18 8.48 -10.58 -3.59
CA TYR A 18 8.65 -10.31 -2.17
C TYR A 18 7.42 -10.88 -1.44
N MET A 19 7.63 -11.84 -0.53
CA MET A 19 6.57 -12.23 0.39
C MET A 19 6.27 -11.03 1.27
N LEU A 20 5.01 -10.60 1.32
CA LEU A 20 4.62 -9.47 2.17
C LEU A 20 4.85 -9.87 3.64
N PRO A 21 5.65 -9.10 4.40
CA PRO A 21 5.77 -9.33 5.83
C PRO A 21 4.40 -9.16 6.49
N ARG A 22 4.15 -9.84 7.62
CA ARG A 22 2.89 -9.70 8.37
C ARG A 22 2.64 -8.26 8.84
N SER A 23 3.70 -7.47 8.94
CA SER A 23 3.69 -6.05 9.28
C SER A 23 4.78 -5.32 8.47
N PRO A 24 4.53 -4.11 7.97
CA PRO A 24 3.26 -3.39 8.06
C PRO A 24 2.18 -3.95 7.13
N ILE A 25 0.93 -3.68 7.46
CA ILE A 25 -0.22 -3.92 6.59
C ILE A 25 -0.19 -2.87 5.47
N VAL A 26 -0.42 -3.30 4.23
CA VAL A 26 -0.46 -2.43 3.06
C VAL A 26 -1.81 -2.57 2.36
N ARG A 27 -2.37 -1.44 1.91
CA ARG A 27 -3.59 -1.37 1.08
C ARG A 27 -3.39 -0.39 -0.07
N ILE A 28 -4.12 -0.63 -1.16
CA ILE A 28 -4.24 0.30 -2.28
C ILE A 28 -5.58 1.01 -2.11
N VAL A 29 -5.55 2.34 -2.04
CA VAL A 29 -6.70 3.18 -1.68
C VAL A 29 -6.89 4.26 -2.73
N ASP A 30 -8.13 4.54 -3.08
CA ASP A 30 -8.47 5.71 -3.90
C ASP A 30 -8.34 6.97 -3.02
N SER A 31 -7.44 7.88 -3.39
CA SER A 31 -7.08 9.04 -2.55
C SER A 31 -8.21 10.05 -2.38
N ASP A 32 -9.19 10.06 -3.28
CA ASP A 32 -10.28 11.03 -3.26
C ASP A 32 -11.46 10.52 -2.42
N THR A 33 -11.70 9.21 -2.44
CA THR A 33 -12.85 8.57 -1.78
C THR A 33 -12.48 7.83 -0.50
N CYS A 34 -11.20 7.58 -0.26
CA CYS A 34 -10.68 6.77 0.84
C CYS A 34 -11.23 5.31 0.85
N ILE A 35 -11.65 4.78 -0.30
CA ILE A 35 -12.14 3.41 -0.44
C ILE A 35 -11.00 2.51 -0.94
N GLU A 36 -10.91 1.28 -0.43
CA GLU A 36 -9.96 0.29 -0.93
C GLU A 36 -10.21 0.00 -2.42
N CYS A 37 -9.14 0.04 -3.21
CA CYS A 37 -9.19 -0.29 -4.62
C CYS A 37 -9.33 -1.81 -4.82
N PRO A 38 -10.14 -2.27 -5.78
CA PRO A 38 -10.17 -3.68 -6.18
C PRO A 38 -8.82 -4.16 -6.74
N ASP A 39 -8.52 -5.45 -6.60
CA ASP A 39 -7.31 -6.08 -7.11
C ASP A 39 -7.03 -5.74 -8.58
N GLY A 40 -5.80 -5.28 -8.86
CA GLY A 40 -5.35 -4.93 -10.19
C GLY A 40 -5.66 -3.49 -10.62
N THR A 41 -6.33 -2.71 -9.76
CA THR A 41 -6.56 -1.27 -9.92
C THR A 41 -5.42 -0.47 -9.30
N VAL A 42 -5.05 0.64 -9.94
CA VAL A 42 -4.01 1.55 -9.42
C VAL A 42 -4.68 2.55 -8.46
N GLY A 43 -4.03 2.78 -7.32
CA GLY A 43 -4.41 3.78 -6.33
C GLY A 43 -3.21 4.17 -5.47
N GLU A 44 -3.43 4.97 -4.44
CA GLU A 44 -2.40 5.35 -3.47
C GLU A 44 -2.04 4.17 -2.56
N ILE A 45 -0.76 4.03 -2.22
CA ILE A 45 -0.28 2.99 -1.29
C ILE A 45 -0.38 3.53 0.13
N TRP A 46 -1.22 2.91 0.95
CA TRP A 46 -1.36 3.23 2.36
C TRP A 46 -0.77 2.11 3.23
N VAL A 47 -0.16 2.50 4.34
CA VAL A 47 0.63 1.61 5.22
C VAL A 47 0.18 1.79 6.67
N HIS A 48 -0.07 0.68 7.37
CA HIS A 48 -0.41 0.66 8.80
C HIS A 48 0.47 -0.34 9.57
N GLY A 49 1.05 0.09 10.68
CA GLY A 49 1.79 -0.76 11.62
C GLY A 49 2.58 0.05 12.64
N ASP A 50 3.11 -0.61 13.67
CA ASP A 50 3.86 0.04 14.76
C ASP A 50 5.11 0.82 14.28
N ASN A 51 5.57 0.54 13.06
CA ASN A 51 6.68 1.23 12.42
C ASN A 51 6.29 2.52 11.70
N VAL A 52 4.99 2.87 11.64
CA VAL A 52 4.52 4.13 11.04
C VAL A 52 4.77 5.26 12.05
N ALA A 53 5.37 6.36 11.59
CA ALA A 53 5.66 7.50 12.44
C ALA A 53 4.37 8.19 12.91
N ASN A 54 4.42 8.81 14.09
CA ASN A 54 3.29 9.57 14.64
C ASN A 54 3.00 10.88 13.89
N GLY A 55 3.95 11.37 13.09
CA GLY A 55 3.85 12.68 12.46
C GLY A 55 5.18 13.33 12.14
N TYR A 56 5.10 14.48 11.48
CA TYR A 56 6.19 15.41 11.31
C TYR A 56 6.35 16.31 12.53
N TRP A 57 7.61 16.55 12.92
CA TRP A 57 7.93 17.42 14.05
C TRP A 57 7.38 18.85 13.86
N GLN A 58 6.59 19.33 14.84
CA GLN A 58 5.96 20.66 14.85
C GLN A 58 5.12 21.00 13.61
N LYS A 59 4.56 19.98 12.94
CA LYS A 59 3.74 20.14 11.74
C LYS A 59 2.43 19.36 11.87
N PRO A 60 1.50 19.80 12.74
CA PRO A 60 0.29 19.03 13.05
C PRO A 60 -0.61 18.82 11.82
N ASP A 61 -0.83 19.86 11.01
CA ASP A 61 -1.72 19.78 9.85
C ASP A 61 -1.16 18.83 8.77
N GLU A 62 0.15 18.91 8.48
CA GLU A 62 0.77 17.96 7.56
C GLU A 62 0.87 16.55 8.14
N SER A 63 0.96 16.43 9.46
CA SER A 63 0.95 15.13 10.14
C SER A 63 -0.42 14.46 10.00
N GLU A 64 -1.49 15.18 10.29
CA GLU A 64 -2.86 14.67 10.15
C GLU A 64 -3.12 14.27 8.69
N ARG A 65 -2.73 15.12 7.73
CA ARG A 65 -2.89 14.84 6.30
C ARG A 65 -2.12 13.60 5.82
N THR A 66 -0.96 13.30 6.42
CA THR A 66 -0.06 12.23 5.95
C THR A 66 -0.24 10.92 6.70
N PHE A 67 -0.51 10.98 8.01
CA PHE A 67 -0.53 9.81 8.89
C PHE A 67 -1.93 9.51 9.46
N GLY A 68 -2.90 10.42 9.30
CA GLY A 68 -4.28 10.29 9.79
C GLY A 68 -5.26 9.62 8.81
N GLY A 69 -4.76 8.88 7.81
CA GLY A 69 -5.59 8.23 6.80
C GLY A 69 -6.55 7.19 7.40
N LYS A 70 -7.82 7.21 6.97
CA LYS A 70 -8.83 6.22 7.36
C LYS A 70 -9.57 5.68 6.13
N ILE A 71 -9.67 4.35 6.05
CA ILE A 71 -10.37 3.68 4.96
C ILE A 71 -11.87 3.63 5.25
N VAL A 72 -12.68 3.92 4.23
CA VAL A 72 -14.13 3.78 4.26
C VAL A 72 -14.48 2.30 4.10
N THR A 73 -15.18 1.75 5.11
CA THR A 73 -15.60 0.34 5.15
C THR A 73 -14.44 -0.64 4.93
N PRO A 74 -13.50 -0.72 5.89
CA PRO A 74 -12.29 -1.53 5.74
C PRO A 74 -12.59 -3.01 5.48
N SER A 75 -11.79 -3.63 4.62
CA SER A 75 -11.80 -5.08 4.42
C SER A 75 -11.33 -5.82 5.69
N PRO A 76 -11.72 -7.10 5.89
CA PRO A 76 -11.29 -7.86 7.05
C PRO A 76 -9.76 -7.89 7.22
N GLY A 77 -9.31 -7.60 8.44
CA GLY A 77 -7.87 -7.54 8.76
C GLY A 77 -7.22 -6.18 8.47
N THR A 78 -7.99 -5.18 8.03
CA THR A 78 -7.61 -3.77 8.07
C THR A 78 -8.13 -3.16 9.39
N PRO A 79 -7.27 -2.54 10.23
CA PRO A 79 -7.67 -1.89 11.47
C PRO A 79 -8.64 -0.71 11.32
#